data_AF-A0A2A3YLL9-F1
#
_entry.id   AF-A0A2A3YLL9-F1
#
_cell.length_a   1.000
_cell.length_b   1.000
_cell.length_c   1.000
_cell.angle_alpha   90.00
_cell.angle_beta   90.00
_cell.angle_gamma   90.00
#
_symmetry.space_group_name_H-M   'P 1'
#
loop_
_entity.id
_entity.type
_entity.pdbx_description
1 polymer ?
#
loop_
_entity_poly.entity_id
_entity_poly.type
_entity_poly.pdbx_seq_one_letter_code
_entity_poly.pdbx_strand_id
1 'polypeptide(L)'
;MANPLVKIAVPLAGVAAAVIGNKVAEAGWGAVFGEDAPTEKTVKNSQKDVKKQRKQAKKDGQPKPEIEAIRDPAEDQPIWKALLWTLISGVVLQGIKLAAERGTRKGVDSLTYRRPRSNRG
;
A
#
# COMPACT_ATOMS: atom_id res chain seq x y z
N MET A 1 -20.29 21.35 17.67
CA MET A 1 -19.00 21.65 17.03
C MET A 1 -18.13 20.41 17.08
N ALA A 2 -17.57 19.95 15.95
CA ALA A 2 -16.69 18.77 15.94
C ALA A 2 -15.54 18.97 16.93
N ASN A 3 -15.39 18.04 17.86
CA ASN A 3 -14.40 18.08 18.92
C ASN A 3 -12.99 18.24 18.30
N PRO A 4 -12.18 19.23 18.72
CA PRO A 4 -10.86 19.50 18.15
C PRO A 4 -9.94 18.27 18.17
N LEU A 5 -10.12 17.36 19.13
CA LEU A 5 -9.40 16.08 19.18
C LEU A 5 -9.72 15.17 17.99
N VAL A 6 -10.99 15.13 17.54
CA VAL A 6 -11.40 14.37 16.35
C VAL A 6 -10.74 14.93 15.09
N LYS A 7 -10.61 16.26 14.99
CA LYS A 7 -10.00 16.91 13.83
C LYS A 7 -8.50 16.60 13.66
N ILE A 8 -7.80 16.25 14.74
CA ILE A 8 -6.37 15.91 14.71
C ILE A 8 -6.17 14.39 14.62
N ALA A 9 -6.98 13.63 15.38
CA ALA A 9 -6.84 12.18 15.44
C ALA A 9 -7.25 11.49 14.13
N VAL A 10 -8.29 11.99 13.44
CA VAL A 10 -8.76 11.39 12.19
C VAL A 10 -7.70 11.45 11.07
N PRO A 11 -7.05 12.59 10.79
CA PRO A 11 -5.95 12.64 9.83
C PRO A 11 -4.79 11.71 10.19
N LEU A 12 -4.36 11.67 11.46
CA LEU A 12 -3.28 10.80 11.92
C LEU A 12 -3.63 9.32 11.74
N ALA A 13 -4.86 8.93 12.11
CA ALA A 13 -5.37 7.59 11.88
C ALA A 13 -5.44 7.26 10.38
N GLY A 14 -5.82 8.23 9.53
CA GLY A 14 -5.83 8.08 8.07
C GLY A 14 -4.44 7.84 7.47
N VAL A 15 -3.40 8.50 7.98
CA VAL A 15 -2.01 8.27 7.55
C VAL A 15 -1.54 6.88 8.00
N ALA A 16 -1.78 6.50 9.25
CA ALA A 16 -1.44 5.18 9.76
C ALA A 16 -2.18 4.06 8.99
N ALA A 17 -3.46 4.26 8.72
CA ALA A 17 -4.30 3.38 7.91
C ALA A 17 -3.75 3.20 6.50
N ALA A 18 -3.27 4.26 5.85
CA ALA A 18 -2.69 4.17 4.52
C ALA A 18 -1.41 3.32 4.51
N VAL A 19 -0.55 3.48 5.52
CA VAL A 19 0.69 2.70 5.64
C VAL A 19 0.38 1.21 5.88
N ILE A 20 -0.56 0.91 6.77
CA ILE A 20 -0.95 -0.48 7.08
C ILE A 20 -1.69 -1.09 5.88
N GLY A 21 -2.59 -0.35 5.26
CA GLY A 21 -3.36 -0.80 4.10
C GLY A 21 -2.47 -1.18 2.92
N ASN A 22 -1.44 -0.38 2.62
CA ASN A 22 -0.48 -0.71 1.58
C ASN A 22 0.28 -2.02 1.89
N LYS A 23 0.74 -2.20 3.14
CA LYS A 23 1.42 -3.46 3.53
C LYS A 23 0.52 -4.69 3.45
N VAL A 24 -0.73 -4.55 3.88
CA VAL A 24 -1.71 -5.66 3.84
C VAL A 24 -2.04 -6.00 2.40
N ALA A 25 -2.23 -5.00 1.55
CA ALA A 25 -2.45 -5.22 0.13
C ALA A 25 -1.23 -5.92 -0.50
N GLU A 26 0.00 -5.47 -0.20
CA GLU A 26 1.23 -6.03 -0.79
C GLU A 26 1.42 -7.49 -0.37
N ALA A 27 1.20 -7.80 0.91
CA ALA A 27 1.26 -9.17 1.42
C ALA A 27 0.15 -10.06 0.83
N GLY A 28 -1.06 -9.52 0.69
CA GLY A 28 -2.19 -10.23 0.07
C GLY A 28 -1.93 -10.55 -1.40
N TRP A 29 -1.30 -9.63 -2.12
CA TRP A 29 -0.91 -9.83 -3.51
C TRP A 29 0.14 -10.94 -3.65
N GLY A 30 1.19 -10.89 -2.83
CA GLY A 30 2.22 -11.93 -2.81
C GLY A 30 1.67 -13.31 -2.42
N ALA A 31 0.68 -13.38 -1.53
CA ALA A 31 0.04 -14.62 -1.13
C ALA A 31 -0.84 -15.23 -2.24
N VAL A 32 -1.54 -14.41 -3.03
CA VAL A 32 -2.45 -14.87 -4.08
C VAL A 32 -1.72 -15.21 -5.38
N PHE A 33 -0.75 -14.38 -5.76
CA PHE A 33 -0.09 -14.50 -7.06
C PHE A 33 1.34 -15.05 -6.97
N GLY A 34 1.92 -15.16 -5.77
CA GLY A 34 3.32 -15.58 -5.61
C GLY A 34 4.34 -14.59 -6.20
N GLU A 35 3.87 -13.41 -6.60
CA GLU A 35 4.62 -12.36 -7.29
C GLU A 35 4.62 -11.08 -6.45
N ASP A 36 5.65 -10.26 -6.62
CA ASP A 36 5.70 -8.93 -6.03
C ASP A 36 4.56 -8.05 -6.57
N ALA A 37 3.93 -7.27 -5.69
CA ALA A 37 2.90 -6.33 -6.08
C ALA A 37 3.43 -5.30 -7.09
N PRO A 38 2.63 -4.88 -8.10
CA PRO A 38 3.06 -3.93 -9.12
C PRO A 38 3.09 -2.50 -8.51
N THR A 39 4.17 -2.21 -7.80
CA THR A 39 4.43 -0.93 -7.13
C THR A 39 5.62 -0.25 -7.80
N GLU A 40 5.74 1.08 -7.67
CA GLU A 40 6.91 1.78 -8.22
C GLU A 40 8.25 1.28 -7.67
N LYS A 41 8.27 0.79 -6.43
CA LYS A 41 9.48 0.26 -5.81
C LYS A 41 9.89 -1.06 -6.44
N THR A 42 8.94 -1.96 -6.69
CA THR A 42 9.22 -3.28 -7.29
C THR A 42 9.65 -3.12 -8.74
N VAL A 43 9.01 -2.24 -9.51
CA VAL A 43 9.45 -1.88 -10.89
C VAL A 43 10.85 -1.27 -10.89
N LYS A 44 11.17 -0.36 -9.96
CA LYS A 44 12.52 0.23 -9.87
C LYS A 44 13.58 -0.80 -9.46
N ASN A 45 13.21 -1.79 -8.65
CA ASN A 45 14.12 -2.85 -8.22
C ASN A 45 14.36 -3.86 -9.33
N SER A 46 13.32 -4.29 -10.05
CA SER A 46 13.49 -5.21 -11.20
C SER A 46 14.41 -4.59 -12.26
N GLN A 47 14.21 -3.32 -12.61
CA GLN A 47 15.09 -2.61 -13.54
C GLN A 47 16.54 -2.53 -13.07
N LYS A 48 16.78 -2.38 -11.76
CA LYS A 48 18.13 -2.37 -11.19
C LYS A 48 18.77 -3.75 -11.26
N ASP A 49 18.03 -4.80 -10.97
CA ASP A 49 18.55 -6.16 -10.98
C ASP A 49 18.81 -6.66 -12.41
N VAL A 50 17.95 -6.32 -13.37
CA VAL A 50 18.20 -6.53 -14.81
C VAL A 50 19.47 -5.81 -15.25
N LYS A 51 19.67 -4.55 -14.82
CA LYS A 51 20.91 -3.81 -15.11
C LYS A 51 22.14 -4.47 -14.48
N LYS A 52 22.04 -5.04 -13.27
CA LYS A 52 23.13 -5.78 -12.65
C LYS A 52 23.43 -7.07 -13.41
N GLN A 53 22.40 -7.84 -13.76
CA GLN A 53 22.53 -9.08 -14.52
C GLN A 53 23.16 -8.83 -15.90
N ARG A 54 22.70 -7.81 -16.63
CA ARG A 54 23.31 -7.39 -17.91
C ARG A 54 24.77 -6.96 -17.75
N LYS A 55 25.11 -6.29 -16.64
CA LYS A 55 26.52 -5.92 -16.33
C LYS A 55 27.37 -7.15 -15.99
N GLN A 56 26.79 -8.12 -15.29
CA GLN A 56 27.47 -9.36 -14.92
C GLN A 56 27.70 -10.24 -16.15
N ALA A 57 26.67 -10.45 -16.98
CA ALA A 57 26.79 -11.16 -18.26
C ALA A 57 27.83 -10.53 -19.21
N LYS A 58 27.95 -9.20 -19.21
CA LYS A 58 29.04 -8.49 -19.92
C LYS A 58 30.43 -8.80 -19.35
N LYS A 59 30.57 -8.92 -18.03
CA LYS A 59 31.84 -9.31 -17.39
C LYS A 59 32.18 -10.78 -17.64
N ASP A 60 31.17 -11.63 -17.70
CA ASP A 60 31.30 -13.07 -17.95
C ASP A 60 31.53 -13.40 -19.44
N GLY A 61 31.57 -12.38 -20.31
CA GLY A 61 31.93 -12.51 -21.72
C GLY A 61 30.81 -13.02 -22.62
N GLN A 62 29.54 -12.96 -22.18
CA GLN A 62 28.43 -13.41 -23.00
C GLN A 62 28.27 -12.58 -24.29
N PRO A 63 27.84 -13.20 -25.40
CA PRO A 63 27.53 -12.51 -26.64
C PRO A 63 26.40 -11.49 -26.46
N LYS A 64 26.50 -10.35 -27.16
CA LYS A 64 25.50 -9.26 -27.16
C LYS A 64 24.03 -9.72 -27.25
N PRO A 65 23.64 -10.68 -28.12
CA PRO A 65 22.26 -11.15 -28.19
C PRO A 65 21.76 -11.80 -26.90
N GLU A 66 22.61 -12.49 -26.13
CA GLU A 66 22.21 -13.10 -24.85
C GLU A 66 22.04 -12.03 -23.76
N ILE A 67 22.86 -10.99 -23.76
CA ILE A 67 22.74 -9.87 -22.83
C ILE A 67 21.45 -9.06 -23.11
N GLU A 68 21.07 -8.91 -24.39
CA GLU A 68 19.84 -8.23 -24.79
C GLU A 68 18.59 -9.07 -24.49
N ALA A 69 18.71 -10.40 -24.50
CA ALA A 69 17.66 -11.34 -24.12
C ALA A 69 17.31 -11.29 -22.61
N ILE A 70 18.19 -10.74 -21.76
CA ILE A 70 17.88 -10.45 -20.35
C ILE A 70 16.84 -9.32 -20.30
N ARG A 71 15.56 -9.69 -20.44
CA ARG A 71 14.41 -8.79 -20.33
C ARG A 71 14.00 -8.55 -18.88
N ASP A 72 13.32 -7.44 -18.66
CA ASP A 72 12.77 -7.13 -17.35
C ASP A 72 11.49 -7.95 -17.15
N PRO A 73 11.42 -8.82 -16.13
CA PRO A 73 10.21 -9.58 -15.84
C PRO A 73 9.01 -8.68 -15.50
N ALA A 74 9.24 -7.40 -15.14
CA ALA A 74 8.17 -6.43 -14.96
C ALA A 74 7.54 -5.94 -16.28
N GLU A 75 8.27 -6.00 -17.41
CA GLU A 75 7.72 -5.63 -18.74
C GLU A 75 6.79 -6.70 -19.32
N ASP A 76 6.97 -7.96 -18.91
CA ASP A 76 6.12 -9.08 -19.33
C ASP A 76 4.88 -9.24 -18.42
N GLN A 77 4.72 -8.43 -17.37
CA GLN A 77 3.52 -8.50 -16.52
C GLN A 77 2.30 -7.98 -17.29
N PRO A 78 1.21 -8.77 -17.33
CA PRO A 78 0.03 -8.37 -18.08
C PRO A 78 -0.68 -7.17 -17.43
N ILE A 79 -1.04 -6.18 -18.24
CA ILE A 79 -1.62 -4.88 -17.81
C ILE A 79 -2.85 -5.05 -16.89
N TRP A 80 -3.63 -6.12 -17.08
CA TRP A 80 -4.80 -6.39 -16.24
C TRP A 80 -4.44 -6.63 -14.77
N LYS A 81 -3.25 -7.17 -14.46
CA LYS A 81 -2.77 -7.33 -13.08
C LYS A 81 -2.56 -5.97 -12.42
N ALA A 82 -2.00 -4.99 -13.13
CA ALA A 82 -1.85 -3.62 -12.62
C ALA A 82 -3.22 -2.94 -12.40
N LEU A 83 -4.18 -3.13 -13.31
CA LEU A 83 -5.55 -2.63 -13.14
C LEU A 83 -6.26 -3.29 -11.96
N LEU A 84 -6.12 -4.60 -11.80
CA LEU A 84 -6.69 -5.32 -10.66
C LEU A 84 -6.06 -4.85 -9.35
N TRP A 85 -4.75 -4.66 -9.31
CA TRP A 85 -4.04 -4.16 -8.14
C TRP A 85 -4.51 -2.78 -7.72
N THR A 86 -4.66 -1.85 -8.68
CA THR A 86 -5.12 -0.48 -8.38
C THR A 86 -6.56 -0.49 -7.86
N LEU A 87 -7.44 -1.33 -8.43
CA LEU A 87 -8.81 -1.51 -7.94
C LEU A 87 -8.84 -2.09 -6.53
N ILE A 88 -8.14 -3.18 -6.27
CA ILE A 88 -8.10 -3.82 -4.94
C ILE A 88 -7.50 -2.87 -3.92
N SER A 89 -6.38 -2.23 -4.22
CA SER A 89 -5.72 -1.27 -3.32
C SER A 89 -6.64 -0.08 -3.01
N GLY A 90 -7.37 0.42 -4.00
CA GLY A 90 -8.36 1.49 -3.82
C GLY A 90 -9.47 1.08 -2.85
N VAL A 91 -10.05 -0.10 -3.03
CA VAL A 91 -11.12 -0.63 -2.16
C VAL A 91 -10.61 -0.89 -0.75
N VAL A 92 -9.45 -1.51 -0.61
CA VAL A 92 -8.83 -1.80 0.70
C VAL A 92 -8.53 -0.50 1.46
N LEU A 93 -7.91 0.47 0.79
CA LEU A 93 -7.60 1.77 1.41
C LEU A 93 -8.85 2.54 1.82
N GLN A 94 -9.91 2.52 1.00
CA GLN A 94 -11.19 3.14 1.35
C GLN A 94 -11.85 2.45 2.54
N GLY A 95 -11.85 1.11 2.57
CA GLY A 95 -12.37 0.33 3.68
C GLY A 95 -11.66 0.63 5.00
N ILE A 96 -10.32 0.64 4.99
CA ILE A 96 -9.52 0.92 6.19
C ILE A 96 -9.69 2.38 6.62
N LYS A 97 -9.71 3.36 5.69
CA LYS A 97 -9.97 4.77 6.03
C LYS A 97 -11.33 4.96 6.68
N LEU A 98 -12.38 4.36 6.11
CA LEU A 98 -13.73 4.47 6.66
C LEU A 98 -13.83 3.82 8.05
N ALA A 99 -13.19 2.66 8.24
CA ALA A 99 -13.11 1.99 9.54
C ALA A 99 -12.34 2.84 10.56
N ALA A 100 -11.20 3.41 10.16
CA ALA A 100 -10.39 4.29 11.00
C ALA A 100 -11.18 5.54 11.40
N GLU A 101 -11.86 6.22 10.47
CA GLU A 101 -12.69 7.39 10.78
C GLU A 101 -13.81 7.05 11.77
N ARG A 102 -14.54 5.97 11.53
CA ARG A 102 -15.64 5.53 12.40
C ARG A 102 -15.13 5.13 13.79
N GLY A 103 -14.02 4.39 13.86
CA GLY A 103 -13.39 3.98 15.11
C GLY A 103 -12.86 5.17 15.91
N THR A 104 -12.18 6.10 15.25
CA THR A 104 -11.61 7.30 15.89
C THR A 104 -12.70 8.22 16.41
N ARG A 105 -13.78 8.44 15.63
CA ARG A 105 -14.94 9.22 16.09
C ARG A 105 -15.60 8.58 17.31
N LYS A 106 -15.92 7.28 17.25
CA LYS A 106 -16.51 6.56 18.39
C LYS A 106 -15.61 6.57 19.64
N GLY A 107 -14.31 6.39 19.48
CA GLY A 107 -13.35 6.41 20.58
C GLY A 107 -13.24 7.78 21.24
N VAL A 108 -13.12 8.85 20.42
CA VAL A 108 -13.05 10.21 20.94
C VAL A 108 -14.38 10.65 21.55
N ASP A 109 -15.52 10.27 20.95
CA ASP A 109 -16.84 10.54 21.53
C ASP A 109 -16.99 9.81 22.87
N SER A 110 -16.57 8.54 22.98
CA SER A 110 -16.57 7.80 24.25
C SER A 110 -15.67 8.45 25.32
N LEU A 111 -14.50 8.97 24.93
CA LEU A 111 -13.56 9.64 25.85
C LEU A 111 -14.05 11.03 26.27
N THR A 112 -14.87 11.68 25.44
CA THR A 112 -15.36 13.04 25.70
C THR A 112 -16.80 13.09 26.18
N TYR A 113 -17.48 11.93 26.25
CA TYR A 113 -18.78 11.79 26.88
C TYR A 113 -18.67 12.01 28.40
N ARG A 114 -18.79 13.26 28.83
CA ARG A 114 -19.13 13.56 30.23
C ARG A 114 -20.55 13.05 30.45
N ARG A 115 -20.74 12.13 31.42
CA ARG A 115 -22.08 11.71 31.87
C ARG A 115 -22.97 12.94 31.99
N PRO A 116 -24.21 12.93 31.44
CA PRO A 116 -25.14 14.01 31.67
C PRO A 116 -25.29 14.16 33.18
N ARG A 117 -24.94 15.34 33.70
CA ARG A 117 -25.26 15.68 35.09
C ARG A 117 -26.78 15.64 35.16
N SER A 118 -27.32 14.71 35.92
CA SER A 118 -28.71 14.77 36.37
C SER A 118 -28.92 16.19 36.90
N ASN A 119 -29.81 16.95 36.25
CA ASN A 119 -30.30 18.20 36.79
C ASN A 119 -30.70 17.91 38.23
N ARG A 120 -29.94 18.41 39.20
CA ARG A 120 -30.46 18.55 40.56
C ARG A 120 -31.55 19.61 40.43
N GLY A 121 -32.78 19.18 40.72
CA GLY A 121 -33.99 20.00 40.64
C GLY A 121 -33.91 21.27 41.45
#